data_AF-A0A8X7PAZ0-F1
#
_entry.id   AF-A0A8X7PAZ0-F1
#
_cell.length_a   1.000
_cell.length_b   1.000
_cell.length_c   1.000
_cell.angle_alpha   90.00
_cell.angle_beta   90.00
_cell.angle_gamma   90.00
#
_symmetry.space_group_name_H-M   'P 1'
#
loop_
_entity.id
_entity.type
_entity.pdbx_description
1 polymer ?
#
loop_
_entity_poly.entity_id
_entity_poly.type
_entity_poly.pdbx_seq_one_letter_code
_entity_poly.pdbx_strand_id
1 'polypeptide(L)'
;MTLSDDLPPQLTKDVKRRNRKEEAVATRVARIAKDKGYYTVSPEAIRCVEVLRMMRSLPLTPRLITKTNALRSLQFLATNGNPKIRSESKSALTCWGWIYILLKVH
;
A
#
# COMPACT_ATOMS: atom_id res chain seq x y z
N MET A 1 63.62 16.97 9.50
CA MET A 1 62.57 17.88 9.01
C MET A 1 61.46 17.03 8.42
N THR A 2 60.25 17.19 8.95
CA THR A 2 59.00 16.58 8.47
C THR A 2 58.41 17.45 7.36
N LEU A 3 57.96 16.88 6.23
CA LEU A 3 56.79 17.39 5.48
C LEU A 3 56.32 16.37 4.42
N SER A 4 55.04 16.02 4.48
CA SER A 4 54.26 15.25 3.50
C SER A 4 54.12 15.95 2.16
N ASP A 5 53.86 15.18 1.09
CA ASP A 5 52.84 15.51 0.08
C ASP A 5 52.50 14.22 -0.69
N ASP A 6 51.52 13.43 -0.22
CA ASP A 6 50.08 13.54 -0.49
C ASP A 6 49.71 12.98 -1.88
N LEU A 7 49.75 11.64 -1.96
CA LEU A 7 49.25 10.89 -3.11
C LEU A 7 47.74 10.63 -2.87
N PRO A 8 46.84 11.09 -3.76
CA PRO A 8 45.40 10.93 -3.54
C PRO A 8 45.02 9.43 -3.57
N PRO A 9 44.15 8.95 -2.66
CA PRO A 9 43.70 7.57 -2.70
C PRO A 9 42.93 7.31 -3.99
N GLN A 10 43.34 6.26 -4.71
CA GLN A 10 42.73 5.84 -5.97
C GLN A 10 41.23 5.62 -5.78
N LEU A 11 40.44 6.45 -6.47
CA LEU A 11 38.99 6.39 -6.50
C LEU A 11 38.53 4.99 -6.95
N THR A 12 38.08 4.21 -5.97
CA THR A 12 37.63 2.84 -6.12
C THR A 12 36.47 2.78 -7.10
N LYS A 13 36.70 2.12 -8.23
CA LYS A 13 35.73 1.88 -9.31
C LYS A 13 34.47 1.16 -8.81
N ASP A 14 34.57 0.50 -7.65
CA ASP A 14 33.48 -0.18 -6.95
C ASP A 14 32.46 0.77 -6.29
N VAL A 15 32.88 1.94 -5.79
CA VAL A 15 31.97 2.95 -5.22
C VAL A 15 31.06 3.51 -6.32
N LYS A 16 31.60 3.75 -7.52
CA LYS A 16 30.84 4.24 -8.68
C LYS A 16 29.80 3.23 -9.17
N ARG A 17 30.12 1.92 -9.13
CA ARG A 17 29.17 0.84 -9.49
C ARG A 17 28.08 0.65 -8.43
N ARG A 18 28.42 0.78 -7.15
CA ARG A 18 27.46 0.69 -6.04
C ARG A 18 26.49 1.87 -6.06
N ASN A 19 26.99 3.09 -6.27
CA ASN A 19 26.17 4.30 -6.39
C ASN A 19 25.16 4.21 -7.55
N ARG A 20 25.58 3.75 -8.74
CA ARG A 20 24.67 3.59 -9.90
C ARG A 20 23.56 2.55 -9.69
N LYS A 21 23.84 1.48 -8.92
CA LYS A 21 22.83 0.46 -8.56
C LYS A 21 21.87 0.98 -7.49
N GLU A 22 22.38 1.67 -6.47
CA GLU A 22 21.57 2.29 -5.43
C GLU A 22 20.70 3.41 -6.01
N GLU A 23 21.23 4.22 -6.92
CA GLU A 23 20.51 5.25 -7.66
C GLU A 23 19.40 4.65 -8.55
N ALA A 24 19.66 3.53 -9.24
CA ALA A 24 18.64 2.84 -10.03
C ALA A 24 17.53 2.23 -9.15
N VAL A 25 17.89 1.69 -7.98
CA VAL A 25 16.91 1.17 -7.00
C VAL A 25 16.12 2.32 -6.38
N ALA A 26 16.78 3.40 -5.97
CA ALA A 26 16.13 4.59 -5.42
C ALA A 26 15.20 5.25 -6.46
N THR A 27 15.63 5.35 -7.72
CA THR A 27 14.80 5.86 -8.83
C THR A 27 13.61 4.95 -9.10
N ARG A 28 13.81 3.63 -9.06
CA ARG A 28 12.71 2.66 -9.21
C ARG A 28 11.73 2.74 -8.03
N VAL A 29 12.23 2.85 -6.80
CA VAL A 29 11.40 3.00 -5.59
C VAL A 29 10.67 4.33 -5.59
N ALA A 30 11.33 5.42 -5.98
CA ALA A 30 10.72 6.74 -6.12
C ALA A 30 9.67 6.76 -7.23
N ARG A 31 9.90 6.08 -8.36
CA ARG A 31 8.90 5.93 -9.43
C ARG A 31 7.72 5.08 -8.96
N ILE A 32 7.97 3.97 -8.26
CA ILE A 32 6.92 3.14 -7.65
C ILE A 32 6.14 3.95 -6.59
N ALA A 33 6.81 4.79 -5.79
CA ALA A 33 6.18 5.64 -4.79
C ALA A 33 5.37 6.77 -5.45
N LYS A 34 5.89 7.38 -6.53
CA LYS A 34 5.22 8.37 -7.36
C LYS A 34 3.97 7.76 -7.99
N ASP A 35 4.09 6.62 -8.67
CA ASP A 35 2.97 5.89 -9.25
C ASP A 35 1.92 5.53 -8.19
N LYS A 36 2.35 5.03 -7.01
CA LYS A 36 1.45 4.78 -5.87
C LYS A 36 0.79 6.04 -5.32
N GLY A 37 1.48 7.18 -5.32
CA GLY A 37 0.97 8.47 -4.92
C GLY A 37 -0.15 8.94 -5.85
N TYR A 38 0.01 8.78 -7.17
CA TYR A 38 -0.96 9.22 -8.18
C TYR A 38 -2.34 8.54 -8.06
N TYR A 39 -2.40 7.28 -7.63
CA TYR A 39 -3.71 6.63 -7.52
C TYR A 39 -4.53 7.15 -6.34
N THR A 40 -3.89 7.59 -5.24
CA THR A 40 -4.61 7.96 -4.01
C THR A 40 -5.06 9.43 -3.96
N VAL A 41 -4.65 10.27 -4.91
CA VAL A 41 -4.86 11.73 -4.85
C VAL A 41 -6.19 12.22 -5.40
N SER A 42 -6.98 11.37 -6.08
CA SER A 42 -8.32 11.77 -6.47
C SER A 42 -9.19 11.97 -5.23
N PRO A 43 -9.92 13.10 -5.09
CA PRO A 43 -10.85 13.31 -3.98
C PRO A 43 -11.85 12.16 -3.82
N GLU A 44 -12.27 11.54 -4.92
CA GLU A 44 -13.17 10.38 -4.91
C GLU A 44 -12.48 9.14 -4.34
N ALA A 45 -11.21 8.93 -4.66
CA ALA A 45 -10.44 7.82 -4.11
C ALA A 45 -10.22 7.98 -2.59
N ILE A 46 -9.97 9.21 -2.14
CA ILE A 46 -9.84 9.54 -0.72
C ILE A 46 -11.15 9.21 0.01
N ARG A 47 -12.28 9.74 -0.48
CA ARG A 47 -13.61 9.44 0.08
C ARG A 47 -13.90 7.94 0.12
N CYS A 48 -13.60 7.22 -0.96
CA CYS A 48 -13.81 5.78 -1.00
C CYS A 48 -13.02 5.06 0.10
N VAL A 49 -11.74 5.43 0.29
CA VAL A 49 -10.90 4.87 1.36
C VAL A 49 -11.45 5.19 2.75
N GLU A 50 -11.92 6.41 2.98
CA GLU A 50 -12.54 6.81 4.25
C GLU A 50 -13.79 6.00 4.55
N VAL A 51 -14.69 5.84 3.56
CA VAL A 51 -15.90 5.01 3.70
C VAL A 51 -15.54 3.56 4.01
N LEU A 52 -14.55 2.98 3.32
CA LEU A 52 -14.09 1.61 3.59
C LEU A 52 -13.56 1.45 5.02
N ARG A 53 -12.88 2.46 5.57
CA ARG A 53 -12.41 2.47 6.96
C ARG A 53 -13.55 2.57 7.95
N MET A 54 -14.51 3.46 7.71
CA MET A 54 -15.72 3.59 8.53
C MET A 54 -16.50 2.27 8.55
N MET A 55 -16.70 1.65 7.38
CA MET A 55 -17.36 0.35 7.26
C MET A 55 -16.70 -0.76 8.09
N ARG A 56 -15.37 -0.71 8.27
CA ARG A 56 -14.64 -1.66 9.11
C ARG A 56 -14.81 -1.39 10.61
N SER A 57 -15.00 -0.13 11.01
CA SER A 57 -15.23 0.24 12.42
C SER A 57 -16.67 0.02 12.87
N LEU A 58 -17.61 -0.17 11.94
CA LEU A 58 -19.01 -0.44 12.29
C LEU A 58 -19.15 -1.83 12.92
N PRO A 59 -19.89 -1.98 14.03
CA PRO A 59 -20.21 -3.27 14.62
C PRO A 59 -21.29 -3.96 13.80
N LEU A 60 -20.92 -4.47 12.63
CA LEU A 60 -21.84 -5.10 11.71
C LEU A 60 -22.17 -6.51 12.16
N THR A 61 -23.45 -6.80 12.30
CA THR A 61 -23.93 -8.17 12.51
C THR A 61 -24.06 -8.89 11.17
N PRO A 62 -23.89 -10.23 11.10
CA PRO A 62 -24.07 -10.99 9.87
C PRO A 62 -25.43 -10.77 9.22
N ARG A 63 -26.47 -10.60 10.05
CA ARG A 63 -27.83 -10.34 9.60
C ARG A 63 -27.97 -9.01 8.85
N LEU A 64 -27.15 -8.01 9.20
CA LEU A 64 -27.07 -6.76 8.45
C LEU A 64 -26.23 -6.93 7.18
N ILE A 65 -25.11 -7.64 7.27
CA ILE A 65 -24.22 -7.91 6.12
C ILE A 65 -25.00 -8.63 5.00
N THR A 66 -25.76 -9.68 5.32
CA THR A 66 -26.51 -10.48 4.34
C THR A 66 -27.71 -9.75 3.71
N LYS A 67 -28.21 -8.69 4.36
CA LYS A 67 -29.30 -7.86 3.83
C LYS A 67 -28.84 -6.78 2.86
N THR A 68 -27.54 -6.59 2.70
CA THR A 68 -26.97 -5.54 1.85
C THR A 68 -26.22 -6.13 0.67
N ASN A 69 -26.17 -5.38 -0.43
CA ASN A 69 -25.27 -5.67 -1.54
C ASN A 69 -23.81 -5.27 -1.25
N ALA A 70 -23.50 -4.81 -0.04
CA ALA A 70 -22.20 -4.25 0.32
C ALA A 70 -21.07 -5.28 0.14
N LEU A 71 -21.33 -6.57 0.40
CA LEU A 71 -20.34 -7.62 0.17
C LEU A 71 -19.93 -7.71 -1.31
N ARG A 72 -20.90 -7.67 -2.23
CA ARG A 72 -20.66 -7.70 -3.68
C ARG A 72 -19.89 -6.45 -4.13
N SER A 73 -20.28 -5.27 -3.63
CA SER A 73 -19.58 -4.01 -3.93
C SER A 73 -18.13 -4.04 -3.42
N LEU A 74 -17.88 -4.57 -2.22
CA LEU A 74 -16.55 -4.72 -1.67
C LEU A 74 -15.68 -5.71 -2.48
N GLN A 75 -16.27 -6.82 -2.95
CA GLN A 75 -15.59 -7.76 -3.85
C GLN A 75 -15.18 -7.10 -5.17
N PHE A 76 -16.04 -6.27 -5.74
CA PHE A 76 -15.71 -5.49 -6.93
C PHE A 76 -14.59 -4.47 -6.66
N LEU A 77 -14.65 -3.74 -5.55
CA LEU A 77 -13.60 -2.78 -5.19
C LEU A 77 -12.26 -3.47 -4.85
N ALA A 78 -12.28 -4.74 -4.42
CA ALA A 78 -11.09 -5.54 -4.18
C ALA A 78 -10.30 -5.92 -5.46
N THR A 79 -10.81 -5.58 -6.64
CA THR A 79 -10.10 -5.69 -7.93
C THR A 79 -9.83 -4.31 -8.57
N ASN A 80 -10.11 -3.21 -7.86
CA ASN A 80 -9.97 -1.86 -8.37
C ASN A 80 -8.52 -1.53 -8.83
N GLY A 81 -8.39 -0.74 -9.89
CA GLY A 81 -7.10 -0.30 -10.43
C GLY A 81 -6.29 0.57 -9.45
N ASN A 82 -6.98 1.26 -8.54
CA ASN A 82 -6.35 1.98 -7.45
C ASN A 82 -5.85 1.01 -6.37
N PRO A 83 -4.52 0.90 -6.14
CA PRO A 83 -3.96 -0.04 -5.18
C PRO A 83 -4.40 0.21 -3.74
N LYS A 84 -4.71 1.47 -3.38
CA LYS A 84 -5.15 1.80 -2.01
C LYS A 84 -6.59 1.40 -1.76
N ILE A 85 -7.51 1.75 -2.67
CA ILE A 85 -8.91 1.28 -2.61
C ILE A 85 -8.92 -0.25 -2.55
N ARG A 86 -8.19 -0.89 -3.47
CA ARG A 86 -8.06 -2.36 -3.53
C ARG A 86 -7.60 -2.96 -2.19
N SER A 87 -6.56 -2.39 -1.58
CA SER A 87 -6.03 -2.87 -0.31
C SER A 87 -7.05 -2.72 0.82
N GLU A 88 -7.68 -1.55 0.94
CA GLU A 88 -8.64 -1.26 2.03
C GLU A 88 -9.91 -2.10 1.87
N SER A 89 -10.38 -2.34 0.63
CA SER A 89 -11.52 -3.22 0.36
C SER A 89 -11.23 -4.67 0.74
N LYS A 90 -10.03 -5.19 0.44
CA LYS A 90 -9.62 -6.53 0.90
C LYS A 90 -9.61 -6.61 2.43
N SER A 91 -9.07 -5.60 3.10
CA SER A 91 -9.08 -5.55 4.57
C SER A 91 -10.50 -5.51 5.15
N ALA A 92 -11.42 -4.77 4.53
CA ALA A 92 -12.83 -4.75 4.94
C ALA A 92 -13.50 -6.13 4.74
N LEU A 93 -13.29 -6.77 3.58
CA LEU A 93 -13.78 -8.13 3.31
C LEU A 93 -13.28 -9.14 4.32
N THR A 94 -11.98 -9.11 4.66
CA THR A 94 -11.41 -10.00 5.66
C THR A 94 -12.07 -9.77 7.01
N CYS A 95 -12.19 -8.52 7.47
CA CYS A 95 -12.84 -8.18 8.74
C CYS A 95 -14.28 -8.73 8.81
N TRP A 96 -15.05 -8.56 7.74
CA TRP A 96 -16.43 -9.06 7.67
C TRP A 96 -16.52 -10.58 7.50
N GLY A 97 -15.54 -11.19 6.83
CA GLY A 97 -15.43 -12.65 6.69
C GLY A 97 -15.17 -13.35 8.01
N TRP A 98 -14.31 -12.78 8.87
CA TRP A 98 -14.11 -13.28 10.24
C TRP A 98 -15.41 -13.19 11.04
N ILE A 99 -16.17 -12.10 10.93
CA ILE A 99 -17.49 -11.95 11.57
C ILE A 99 -18.46 -13.05 11.11
N TYR A 100 -18.50 -13.37 9.82
CA TYR A 100 -19.38 -14.40 9.27
C TYR A 100 -19.00 -15.82 9.72
N ILE A 101 -17.70 -16.13 9.79
CA ILE A 101 -17.21 -17.45 10.25
C ILE A 101 -17.45 -17.62 11.75
N LEU A 102 -17.11 -16.60 12.56
CA LEU A 102 -17.31 -16.62 14.02
C LEU A 102 -18.77 -16.87 14.41
N LEU A 103 -19.73 -16.45 13.57
CA LEU A 103 -21.16 -16.60 13.84
C LEU A 103 -21.80 -17.86 13.23
N LYS A 104 -21.03 -18.69 12.52
CA LYS A 104 -21.44 -20.05 12.11
C LYS A 104 -20.92 -21.16 13.03
N VAL A 105 -20.04 -20.81 13.97
CA VAL A 105 -19.45 -21.75 14.94
C VAL A 105 -20.27 -21.82 16.24
N HIS A 106 -21.31 -20.99 16.38
CA HIS A 106 -22.28 -20.99 17.47
C HIS A 106 -23.69 -21.28 16.95
#